data_AF-A0A1Y0H327-F1
#
_entry.id   AF-A0A1Y0H327-F1
#
_cell.length_a   1.000
_cell.length_b   1.000
_cell.length_c   1.000
_cell.angle_alpha   90.00
_cell.angle_beta   90.00
_cell.angle_gamma   90.00
#
_symmetry.space_group_name_H-M   'P 1'
#
loop_
_entity.id
_entity.type
_entity.pdbx_description
1 polymer ?
#
loop_
_entity_poly.entity_id
_entity_poly.type
_entity_poly.pdbx_seq_one_letter_code
_entity_poly.pdbx_strand_id
1 'polypeptide(L)'
;MAERHAVVDGYLGGGWVEVDSVLAGLELVEQVKGLNQLMIHLRWEEKDLAGISRAASVAEGLVEGVVDEDVLGAWKAVCYNRAAFFWRGWRDEDVEISVESELDSRRFALLNLKLAEQLDKPAVAKGRAEWLVGAFDWAAGELGEAVLRFDRAAELVEDEREVLMMQAYVGAVRGEDIEVVLDQLDGMEEGEFYSGQVRSAMAVYGTG
;
A
#
# COMPACT_ATOMS: atom_id res chain seq x y z
N MET A 1 -20.67 -7.56 8.36
CA MET A 1 -19.54 -8.50 8.19
C MET A 1 -19.83 -9.47 7.04
N ALA A 2 -21.05 -10.01 6.91
CA ALA A 2 -21.45 -10.90 5.80
C ALA A 2 -21.34 -10.26 4.39
N GLU A 3 -21.70 -8.98 4.23
CA GLU A 3 -21.69 -8.31 2.92
C GLU A 3 -20.29 -8.10 2.32
N ARG A 4 -19.24 -8.04 3.16
CA ARG A 4 -17.87 -7.80 2.69
C ARG A 4 -17.27 -8.99 1.95
N HIS A 5 -17.77 -10.20 2.22
CA HIS A 5 -17.33 -11.41 1.50
C HIS A 5 -18.16 -11.65 0.24
N ALA A 6 -19.34 -11.03 0.09
CA ALA A 6 -20.20 -11.28 -1.07
C ALA A 6 -19.51 -11.00 -2.41
N VAL A 7 -18.66 -9.97 -2.49
CA VAL A 7 -17.90 -9.67 -3.70
C VAL A 7 -16.82 -10.73 -3.99
N VAL A 8 -16.17 -11.25 -2.95
CA VAL A 8 -15.18 -12.35 -3.07
C VAL A 8 -15.89 -13.65 -3.45
N ASP A 9 -17.00 -13.97 -2.79
CA ASP A 9 -17.81 -15.15 -3.07
C ASP A 9 -18.36 -15.12 -4.51
N GLY A 10 -18.80 -13.94 -4.97
CA GLY A 10 -19.21 -13.73 -6.35
C GLY A 10 -18.06 -14.00 -7.32
N TYR A 11 -16.87 -13.47 -7.05
CA TYR A 11 -15.68 -13.76 -7.84
C TYR A 11 -15.36 -15.26 -7.90
N LEU A 12 -15.40 -15.96 -6.76
CA LEU A 12 -15.13 -17.40 -6.70
C LEU A 12 -16.21 -18.25 -7.39
N GLY A 13 -17.47 -17.79 -7.40
CA GLY A 13 -18.60 -18.52 -7.98
C GLY A 13 -18.79 -18.32 -9.49
N GLY A 14 -18.44 -17.15 -10.02
CA GLY A 14 -18.72 -16.79 -11.42
C GLY A 14 -17.76 -15.78 -12.04
N GLY A 15 -16.64 -15.49 -11.38
CA GLY A 15 -15.67 -14.50 -11.81
C GLY A 15 -16.24 -13.09 -11.86
N TRP A 16 -15.71 -12.27 -12.76
CA TRP A 16 -16.06 -10.85 -12.84
C TRP A 16 -17.51 -10.55 -13.24
N VAL A 17 -18.19 -11.46 -13.95
CA VAL A 17 -19.60 -11.28 -14.31
C VAL A 17 -20.48 -11.27 -13.06
N GLU A 18 -20.19 -12.17 -12.13
CA GLU A 18 -20.91 -12.27 -10.87
C GLU A 18 -20.54 -11.13 -9.93
N VAL A 19 -19.28 -10.67 -9.94
CA VAL A 19 -18.85 -9.46 -9.22
C VAL A 19 -19.71 -8.26 -9.61
N ASP A 20 -19.91 -8.00 -10.91
CA ASP A 20 -20.72 -6.86 -11.36
C ASP A 20 -22.18 -6.95 -10.88
N SER A 21 -22.75 -8.17 -10.89
CA SER A 21 -24.10 -8.45 -10.38
C SER A 21 -24.21 -8.19 -8.87
N VAL A 22 -23.23 -8.67 -8.09
CA VAL A 22 -23.19 -8.45 -6.63
C VAL A 22 -23.04 -6.97 -6.31
N LEU A 23 -22.12 -6.26 -6.98
CA LEU A 23 -21.90 -4.83 -6.73
C LEU A 23 -23.16 -4.00 -7.00
N ALA A 24 -23.94 -4.31 -8.03
CA ALA A 24 -25.17 -3.60 -8.36
C ALA A 24 -26.24 -3.65 -7.25
N GLY A 25 -26.16 -4.65 -6.35
CA GLY A 25 -27.06 -4.80 -5.21
C GLY A 25 -26.58 -4.15 -3.91
N LEU A 26 -25.38 -3.56 -3.89
CA LEU A 26 -24.76 -3.00 -2.68
C LEU A 26 -24.82 -1.47 -2.66
N GLU A 27 -24.84 -0.89 -1.47
CA GLU A 27 -24.56 0.52 -1.27
C GLU A 27 -23.13 0.87 -1.70
N LEU A 28 -22.91 2.08 -2.21
CA LEU A 28 -21.62 2.49 -2.80
C LEU A 28 -20.42 2.25 -1.87
N VAL A 29 -20.56 2.57 -0.58
CA VAL A 29 -19.48 2.33 0.40
C VAL A 29 -19.13 0.84 0.53
N GLU A 30 -20.12 -0.04 0.48
CA GLU A 30 -19.91 -1.49 0.55
C GLU A 30 -19.39 -2.06 -0.78
N GLN A 31 -19.74 -1.45 -1.92
CA GLN A 31 -19.10 -1.77 -3.21
C GLN A 31 -17.58 -1.53 -3.15
N VAL A 32 -17.15 -0.35 -2.69
CA VAL A 32 -15.71 0.00 -2.60
C VAL A 32 -14.99 -0.86 -1.56
N LYS A 33 -15.61 -1.13 -0.41
CA LYS A 33 -15.04 -2.05 0.60
C LYS A 33 -14.94 -3.48 0.06
N GLY A 34 -15.95 -3.97 -0.66
CA GLY A 34 -15.95 -5.29 -1.25
C GLY A 34 -14.86 -5.45 -2.31
N LEU A 35 -14.65 -4.45 -3.17
CA LEU A 35 -13.54 -4.41 -4.13
C LEU A 35 -12.18 -4.42 -3.43
N ASN A 36 -12.03 -3.69 -2.31
CA ASN A 36 -10.81 -3.73 -1.53
C ASN A 36 -10.54 -5.13 -0.93
N GLN A 37 -11.57 -5.82 -0.45
CA GLN A 37 -11.43 -7.21 0.05
C GLN A 37 -11.07 -8.17 -1.08
N LEU A 38 -11.69 -8.00 -2.25
CA LEU A 38 -11.33 -8.76 -3.44
C LEU A 38 -9.85 -8.56 -3.80
N MET A 39 -9.33 -7.33 -3.76
CA MET A 39 -7.89 -7.10 -4.00
C MET A 39 -6.99 -7.84 -3.01
N ILE A 40 -7.37 -7.89 -1.72
CA ILE A 40 -6.62 -8.62 -0.69
C ILE A 40 -6.62 -10.12 -1.01
N HIS A 41 -7.78 -10.69 -1.35
CA HIS A 41 -7.91 -12.08 -1.76
C HIS A 41 -7.07 -12.38 -3.01
N LEU A 42 -7.19 -11.55 -4.05
CA LEU A 42 -6.43 -11.70 -5.29
C LEU A 42 -4.92 -11.60 -5.07
N ARG A 43 -4.46 -10.80 -4.09
CA ARG A 43 -3.04 -10.71 -3.75
C ARG A 43 -2.54 -11.97 -3.06
N TRP A 44 -3.22 -12.42 -2.01
CA TRP A 44 -2.65 -13.41 -1.12
C TRP A 44 -3.00 -14.85 -1.52
N GLU A 45 -4.16 -15.07 -2.12
CA GLU A 45 -4.63 -16.41 -2.51
C GLU A 45 -4.38 -16.69 -4.00
N GLU A 46 -4.75 -15.77 -4.88
CA GLU A 46 -4.73 -16.01 -6.34
C GLU A 46 -3.48 -15.48 -7.05
N LYS A 47 -2.72 -14.59 -6.40
CA LYS A 47 -1.54 -13.90 -6.97
C LYS A 47 -1.84 -13.16 -8.29
N ASP A 48 -3.07 -12.66 -8.46
CA ASP A 48 -3.57 -12.05 -9.70
C ASP A 48 -3.45 -10.51 -9.70
N LEU A 49 -2.31 -10.00 -10.21
CA LEU A 49 -2.08 -8.56 -10.37
C LEU A 49 -3.05 -7.88 -11.36
N ALA A 50 -3.46 -8.59 -12.42
CA ALA A 50 -4.38 -8.04 -13.41
C ALA A 50 -5.77 -7.85 -12.80
N GLY A 51 -6.22 -8.81 -12.00
CA GLY A 51 -7.43 -8.72 -11.20
C GLY A 51 -7.39 -7.58 -10.19
N ILE A 52 -6.27 -7.40 -9.47
CA ILE A 52 -6.09 -6.27 -8.54
C ILE A 52 -6.21 -4.92 -9.29
N SER A 53 -5.60 -4.81 -10.47
CA SER A 53 -5.70 -3.61 -11.30
C SER A 53 -7.12 -3.34 -11.77
N ARG A 54 -7.86 -4.40 -12.16
CA ARG A 54 -9.26 -4.30 -12.54
C ARG A 54 -10.13 -3.86 -11.36
N ALA A 55 -9.97 -4.47 -10.19
CA ALA A 55 -10.73 -4.10 -8.98
C ALA A 55 -10.53 -2.63 -8.62
N ALA A 56 -9.28 -2.16 -8.62
CA ALA A 56 -8.95 -0.77 -8.34
C ALA A 56 -9.52 0.20 -9.39
N SER A 57 -9.53 -0.19 -10.68
CA SER A 57 -10.09 0.64 -11.76
C SER A 57 -11.62 0.75 -11.67
N VAL A 58 -12.31 -0.34 -11.32
CA VAL A 58 -13.75 -0.31 -11.06
C VAL A 58 -14.05 0.60 -9.86
N ALA A 59 -13.30 0.47 -8.77
CA ALA A 59 -13.44 1.33 -7.61
C ALA A 59 -13.18 2.81 -7.94
N GLU A 60 -12.17 3.13 -8.77
CA GLU A 60 -11.88 4.50 -9.23
C GLU A 60 -13.07 5.12 -9.96
N GLY A 61 -13.72 4.37 -10.87
CA GLY A 61 -14.91 4.83 -11.58
C GLY A 61 -16.14 5.03 -10.67
N LEU A 62 -16.29 4.19 -9.64
CA LEU A 62 -17.40 4.31 -8.68
C LEU A 62 -17.30 5.55 -7.79
N VAL A 63 -16.09 6.04 -7.52
CA VAL A 63 -15.86 7.17 -6.60
C VAL A 63 -15.67 8.51 -7.31
N GLU A 64 -15.80 8.55 -8.64
CA GLU A 64 -15.68 9.78 -9.40
C GLU A 64 -16.74 10.81 -8.95
N GLY A 65 -16.27 12.00 -8.54
CA GLY A 65 -17.13 13.08 -8.06
C GLY A 65 -17.76 12.87 -6.68
N VAL A 66 -17.42 11.78 -5.98
CA VAL A 66 -17.97 11.48 -4.64
C VAL A 66 -17.29 12.35 -3.58
N VAL A 67 -18.10 12.90 -2.67
CA VAL A 67 -17.64 13.72 -1.53
C VAL A 67 -17.96 13.09 -0.16
N ASP A 68 -18.64 11.94 -0.16
CA ASP A 68 -18.98 11.21 1.06
C ASP A 68 -17.73 10.65 1.74
N GLU A 69 -17.53 10.99 3.02
CA GLU A 69 -16.31 10.67 3.76
C GLU A 69 -16.13 9.17 4.02
N ASP A 70 -17.21 8.41 4.16
CA ASP A 70 -17.14 6.96 4.37
C ASP A 70 -16.72 6.25 3.09
N VAL A 71 -17.25 6.69 1.94
CA VAL A 71 -16.83 6.19 0.62
C VAL A 71 -15.37 6.58 0.35
N LEU A 72 -14.98 7.82 0.62
CA LEU A 72 -13.59 8.27 0.45
C LEU A 72 -12.64 7.53 1.41
N GLY A 73 -13.10 7.17 2.61
CA GLY A 73 -12.37 6.33 3.56
C GLY A 73 -12.13 4.92 3.02
N ALA A 74 -13.14 4.31 2.39
CA ALA A 74 -13.00 3.03 1.71
C ALA A 74 -12.06 3.14 0.50
N TRP A 75 -12.18 4.22 -0.28
CA TRP A 75 -11.32 4.48 -1.43
C TRP A 75 -9.85 4.65 -1.03
N LYS A 76 -9.58 5.33 0.08
CA LYS A 76 -8.23 5.42 0.66
C LYS A 76 -7.61 4.03 0.86
N ALA A 77 -8.39 3.08 1.37
CA ALA A 77 -7.90 1.72 1.59
C ALA A 77 -7.58 1.01 0.27
N VAL A 78 -8.43 1.17 -0.76
CA VAL A 78 -8.15 0.67 -2.12
C VAL A 78 -6.86 1.27 -2.66
N CYS A 79 -6.67 2.59 -2.55
CA CYS A 79 -5.44 3.26 -2.98
C CYS A 79 -4.19 2.72 -2.27
N TYR A 80 -4.26 2.52 -0.94
CA TYR A 80 -3.16 1.93 -0.17
C TYR A 80 -2.81 0.53 -0.70
N ASN A 81 -3.80 -0.36 -0.79
CA ASN A 81 -3.57 -1.74 -1.20
C ASN A 81 -3.12 -1.83 -2.66
N ARG A 82 -3.68 -1.00 -3.56
CA ARG A 82 -3.26 -0.99 -4.97
C ARG A 82 -1.79 -0.59 -5.12
N ALA A 83 -1.35 0.39 -4.34
CA ALA A 83 0.04 0.82 -4.32
C ALA A 83 0.94 -0.22 -3.64
N ALA A 84 0.62 -0.62 -2.41
CA ALA A 84 1.40 -1.58 -1.65
C ALA A 84 1.57 -2.92 -2.41
N PHE A 85 0.51 -3.48 -3.00
CA PHE A 85 0.61 -4.76 -3.72
C PHE A 85 1.43 -4.68 -5.02
N PHE A 86 1.82 -3.50 -5.47
CA PHE A 86 2.65 -3.31 -6.66
C PHE A 86 4.03 -2.74 -6.33
N TRP A 87 4.38 -2.65 -5.06
CA TRP A 87 5.72 -2.27 -4.66
C TRP A 87 6.65 -3.49 -4.68
N ARG A 88 7.71 -3.44 -5.50
CA ARG A 88 8.67 -4.53 -5.67
C ARG A 88 9.57 -4.71 -4.47
N GLY A 89 9.70 -3.68 -3.62
CA GLY A 89 10.50 -3.72 -2.39
C GLY A 89 10.06 -4.78 -1.38
N TRP A 90 8.87 -5.35 -1.51
CA TRP A 90 8.47 -6.53 -0.74
C TRP A 90 9.26 -7.79 -1.09
N ARG A 91 9.79 -7.87 -2.31
CA ARG A 91 10.49 -9.03 -2.87
C ARG A 91 9.69 -10.35 -2.71
N ASP A 92 8.41 -10.29 -3.06
CA ASP A 92 7.53 -11.47 -3.10
C ASP A 92 7.91 -12.35 -4.30
N GLU A 93 8.56 -13.49 -4.04
CA GLU A 93 9.10 -14.37 -5.10
C GLU A 93 8.00 -15.02 -5.96
N ASP A 94 6.76 -15.07 -5.47
CA ASP A 94 5.62 -15.66 -6.16
C ASP A 94 4.91 -14.67 -7.10
N VAL A 95 5.32 -13.39 -7.13
CA VAL A 95 4.65 -12.33 -7.88
C VAL A 95 5.64 -11.51 -8.70
N GLU A 96 5.57 -11.65 -10.02
CA GLU A 96 6.37 -10.83 -10.93
C GLU A 96 5.68 -9.47 -11.18
N ILE A 97 6.23 -8.41 -10.60
CA ILE A 97 5.77 -7.03 -10.80
C ILE A 97 6.76 -6.34 -11.75
N SER A 98 6.26 -5.81 -12.88
CA SER A 98 7.09 -5.01 -13.80
C SER A 98 7.38 -3.62 -13.23
N VAL A 99 8.51 -3.02 -13.63
CA VAL A 99 8.88 -1.64 -13.27
C VAL A 99 7.78 -0.66 -13.70
N GLU A 100 7.22 -0.83 -14.91
CA GLU A 100 6.12 0.00 -15.40
C GLU A 100 4.89 -0.10 -14.49
N SER A 101 4.49 -1.32 -14.12
CA SER A 101 3.33 -1.53 -13.24
C SER A 101 3.55 -0.94 -11.85
N GLU A 102 4.77 -1.03 -11.32
CA GLU A 102 5.16 -0.38 -10.07
C GLU A 102 5.04 1.14 -10.19
N LEU A 103 5.67 1.77 -11.18
CA LEU A 103 5.64 3.22 -11.34
C LEU A 103 4.23 3.77 -11.59
N ASP A 104 3.40 3.05 -12.35
CA ASP A 104 1.98 3.39 -12.54
C ASP A 104 1.20 3.37 -11.21
N SER A 105 1.66 2.59 -10.24
CA SER A 105 1.03 2.46 -8.92
C SER A 105 1.35 3.61 -7.98
N ARG A 106 2.39 4.41 -8.28
CA ARG A 106 2.76 5.61 -7.51
C ARG A 106 1.61 6.60 -7.38
N ARG A 107 0.75 6.71 -8.41
CA ARG A 107 -0.43 7.60 -8.37
C ARG A 107 -1.38 7.24 -7.23
N PHE A 108 -1.51 5.95 -6.90
CA PHE A 108 -2.36 5.49 -5.80
C PHE A 108 -1.73 5.75 -4.43
N ALA A 109 -0.40 5.71 -4.30
CA ALA A 109 0.28 6.12 -3.08
C ALA A 109 0.04 7.62 -2.79
N LEU A 110 0.18 8.47 -3.81
CA LEU A 110 -0.10 9.91 -3.69
C LEU A 110 -1.57 10.20 -3.37
N LEU A 111 -2.51 9.50 -4.02
CA LEU A 111 -3.94 9.62 -3.71
C LEU A 111 -4.24 9.15 -2.28
N ASN A 112 -3.61 8.08 -1.81
CA ASN A 112 -3.77 7.59 -0.44
C ASN A 112 -3.33 8.64 0.58
N LEU A 113 -2.18 9.30 0.37
CA LEU A 113 -1.69 10.38 1.23
C LEU A 113 -2.65 11.57 1.21
N LYS A 114 -3.04 12.05 0.02
CA LYS A 114 -4.02 13.14 -0.12
C LYS A 114 -5.32 12.85 0.62
N LEU A 115 -5.84 11.62 0.52
CA LEU A 115 -7.05 11.20 1.22
C LEU A 115 -6.83 11.08 2.74
N ALA A 116 -5.63 10.68 3.19
CA ALA A 116 -5.28 10.67 4.60
C ALA A 116 -5.32 12.08 5.21
N GLU A 117 -4.83 13.06 4.48
CA GLU A 117 -4.85 14.48 4.84
C GLU A 117 -6.28 15.04 4.81
N GLN A 118 -6.99 14.84 3.69
CA GLN A 118 -8.34 15.36 3.48
C GLN A 118 -9.34 14.85 4.53
N LEU A 119 -9.26 13.56 4.89
CA LEU A 119 -10.17 12.93 5.85
C LEU A 119 -9.67 13.03 7.30
N ASP A 120 -8.71 13.91 7.54
CA ASP A 120 -8.02 14.13 8.82
C ASP A 120 -7.72 12.84 9.59
N LYS A 121 -7.08 11.88 8.90
CA LYS A 121 -6.73 10.61 9.53
C LYS A 121 -5.69 10.81 10.65
N PRO A 122 -5.64 9.91 11.65
CA PRO A 122 -4.64 9.97 12.72
C PRO A 122 -3.20 10.03 12.18
N ALA A 123 -2.29 10.58 12.97
CA ALA A 123 -0.87 10.79 12.58
C ALA A 123 -0.24 9.52 12.01
N VAL A 124 -0.38 8.37 12.69
CA VAL A 124 0.14 7.07 12.21
C VAL A 124 -0.36 6.70 10.80
N ALA A 125 -1.62 7.00 10.48
CA ALA A 125 -2.18 6.69 9.17
C ALA A 125 -1.66 7.63 8.06
N LYS A 126 -1.29 8.87 8.42
CA LYS A 126 -0.59 9.82 7.55
C LYS A 126 0.89 9.43 7.39
N GLY A 127 1.56 9.02 8.48
CA GLY A 127 2.94 8.54 8.48
C GLY A 127 3.15 7.32 7.58
N ARG A 128 2.27 6.31 7.66
CA ARG A 128 2.31 5.16 6.75
C ARG A 128 2.03 5.52 5.29
N ALA A 129 1.23 6.57 5.04
CA ALA A 129 1.00 7.07 3.68
C ALA A 129 2.23 7.83 3.14
N GLU A 130 2.89 8.64 3.97
CA GLU A 130 4.18 9.27 3.65
C GLU A 130 5.26 8.22 3.34
N TRP A 131 5.37 7.18 4.17
CA TRP A 131 6.27 6.06 3.92
C TRP A 131 6.01 5.42 2.55
N LEU A 132 4.75 5.12 2.24
CA LEU A 132 4.39 4.49 0.96
C LEU A 132 4.77 5.39 -0.22
N VAL A 133 4.60 6.71 -0.12
CA VAL A 133 5.05 7.64 -1.16
C VAL A 133 6.58 7.63 -1.28
N GLY A 134 7.30 7.68 -0.16
CA GLY A 134 8.77 7.61 -0.14
C GLY A 134 9.30 6.33 -0.77
N ALA A 135 8.61 5.21 -0.56
CA ALA A 135 8.93 3.91 -1.16
C ALA A 135 8.86 3.93 -2.70
N PHE A 136 7.88 4.64 -3.27
CA PHE A 136 7.79 4.85 -4.72
C PHE A 136 8.75 5.91 -5.25
N ASP A 137 9.06 6.94 -4.44
CA ASP A 137 10.07 7.93 -4.80
C ASP A 137 11.46 7.26 -4.89
N TRP A 138 11.76 6.33 -3.98
CA TRP A 138 12.98 5.53 -4.06
C TRP A 138 12.99 4.62 -5.30
N ALA A 139 11.89 3.90 -5.57
CA ALA A 139 11.76 3.06 -6.75
C ALA A 139 11.93 3.85 -8.07
N ALA A 140 11.54 5.12 -8.08
CA ALA A 140 11.71 6.03 -9.21
C ALA A 140 13.12 6.66 -9.31
N GLY A 141 14.00 6.44 -8.33
CA GLY A 141 15.32 7.06 -8.25
C GLY A 141 15.31 8.52 -7.75
N GLU A 142 14.17 9.00 -7.24
CA GLU A 142 14.00 10.35 -6.69
C GLU A 142 14.46 10.39 -5.22
N LEU A 143 15.76 10.08 -5.00
CA LEU A 143 16.32 9.78 -3.67
C LEU A 143 16.12 10.92 -2.65
N GLY A 144 16.23 12.17 -3.10
CA GLY A 144 16.02 13.34 -2.24
C GLY A 144 14.59 13.45 -1.72
N GLU A 145 13.60 13.19 -2.59
CA GLU A 145 12.19 13.17 -2.19
C GLU A 145 11.91 11.97 -1.28
N ALA A 146 12.46 10.80 -1.58
CA ALA A 146 12.32 9.60 -0.74
C ALA A 146 12.78 9.85 0.70
N VAL A 147 13.96 10.46 0.89
CA VAL A 147 14.46 10.86 2.22
C VAL A 147 13.47 11.78 2.94
N LEU A 148 13.00 12.84 2.27
CA LEU A 148 12.06 13.79 2.89
C LEU A 148 10.75 13.11 3.31
N ARG A 149 10.27 12.15 2.52
CA ARG A 149 9.07 11.37 2.83
C ARG A 149 9.27 10.44 4.03
N PHE A 150 10.38 9.72 4.08
CA PHE A 150 10.68 8.83 5.20
C PHE A 150 10.94 9.61 6.51
N ASP A 151 11.64 10.75 6.45
CA ASP A 151 11.82 11.63 7.60
C ASP A 151 10.46 12.11 8.15
N ARG A 152 9.55 12.59 7.28
CA ARG A 152 8.19 12.97 7.69
C ARG A 152 7.38 11.80 8.24
N ALA A 153 7.53 10.62 7.64
CA ALA A 153 6.86 9.42 8.15
C ALA A 153 7.31 9.11 9.59
N ALA A 154 8.62 9.23 9.87
CA ALA A 154 9.18 9.01 11.20
C ALA A 154 8.65 9.99 12.25
N GLU A 155 8.37 11.24 11.89
CA GLU A 155 7.78 12.25 12.78
C GLU A 155 6.31 11.97 13.14
N LEU A 156 5.60 11.17 12.33
CA LEU A 156 4.16 10.95 12.44
C LEU A 156 3.78 9.61 13.10
N VAL A 157 4.72 8.67 13.19
CA VAL A 157 4.52 7.36 13.82
C VAL A 157 5.03 7.38 15.26
N GLU A 158 4.32 6.69 16.16
CA GLU A 158 4.67 6.63 17.59
C GLU A 158 5.36 5.32 17.98
N ASP A 159 5.16 4.26 17.19
CA ASP A 159 5.82 2.97 17.43
C ASP A 159 7.31 3.09 17.12
N GLU A 160 8.15 2.83 18.12
CA GLU A 160 9.61 2.92 18.00
C GLU A 160 10.15 2.02 16.86
N ARG A 161 9.51 0.88 16.58
CA ARG A 161 9.90 0.00 15.47
C ARG A 161 9.62 0.65 14.13
N GLU A 162 8.48 1.32 13.98
CA GLU A 162 8.19 2.08 12.75
C GLU A 162 9.14 3.26 12.60
N VAL A 163 9.47 3.99 13.68
CA VAL A 163 10.45 5.09 13.65
C VAL A 163 11.83 4.59 13.17
N LEU A 164 12.34 3.51 13.79
CA LEU A 164 13.63 2.93 13.41
C LEU A 164 13.60 2.38 11.98
N MET A 165 12.49 1.80 11.53
CA MET A 165 12.32 1.37 10.14
C MET A 165 12.42 2.57 9.19
N MET A 166 11.74 3.69 9.47
CA MET A 166 11.84 4.90 8.63
C MET A 166 13.26 5.46 8.60
N GLN A 167 13.95 5.48 9.73
CA GLN A 167 15.35 5.90 9.81
C GLN A 167 16.27 4.99 9.00
N ALA A 168 16.04 3.67 9.05
CA ALA A 168 16.78 2.70 8.24
C ALA A 168 16.52 2.91 6.74
N TYR A 169 15.28 3.21 6.33
CA TYR A 169 14.99 3.59 4.94
C TYR A 169 15.75 4.86 4.51
N VAL A 170 15.79 5.90 5.37
CA VAL A 170 16.59 7.12 5.09
C VAL A 170 18.06 6.79 4.91
N GLY A 171 18.66 6.02 5.82
CA GLY A 171 20.06 5.63 5.73
C GLY A 171 20.34 4.79 4.48
N ALA A 172 19.47 3.84 4.14
CA ALA A 172 19.60 3.02 2.92
C ALA A 172 19.58 3.86 1.64
N VAL A 173 18.66 4.82 1.54
CA VAL A 173 18.54 5.74 0.41
C VAL A 173 19.76 6.67 0.30
N ARG A 174 20.40 7.01 1.43
CA ARG A 174 21.61 7.85 1.47
C ARG A 174 22.92 7.08 1.26
N GLY A 175 22.87 5.75 1.19
CA GLY A 175 24.08 4.92 1.14
C GLY A 175 24.85 4.87 2.46
N GLU A 176 24.17 5.12 3.58
CA GLU A 176 24.75 5.05 4.92
C GLU A 176 24.85 3.59 5.41
N ASP A 177 25.78 3.34 6.35
CA ASP A 177 25.82 2.07 7.07
C ASP A 177 24.69 2.02 8.10
N ILE A 178 23.68 1.19 7.82
CA ILE A 178 22.48 1.06 8.65
C ILE A 178 22.46 -0.22 9.50
N GLU A 179 23.53 -1.01 9.51
CA GLU A 179 23.53 -2.33 10.19
C GLU A 179 23.22 -2.18 11.68
N VAL A 180 23.70 -1.12 12.34
CA VAL A 180 23.38 -0.84 13.75
C VAL A 180 21.89 -0.62 13.97
N VAL A 181 21.20 0.06 13.05
CA VAL A 181 19.76 0.33 13.14
C VAL A 181 18.97 -0.96 12.87
N LEU A 182 19.42 -1.76 11.90
CA LEU A 182 18.81 -3.06 11.60
C LEU A 182 18.99 -4.07 12.75
N ASP A 183 20.17 -4.13 13.36
CA ASP A 183 20.44 -4.96 14.55
C ASP A 183 19.60 -4.52 15.74
N GLN A 184 19.41 -3.20 15.93
CA GLN A 184 18.53 -2.67 16.96
C GLN A 184 17.08 -3.11 16.72
N LEU A 185 16.60 -3.02 15.47
CA LEU A 185 15.28 -3.54 15.09
C LEU A 185 15.17 -5.03 15.38
N ASP A 186 16.12 -5.86 14.92
CA ASP A 186 16.09 -7.31 15.12
C ASP A 186 16.05 -7.71 16.61
N GLY A 187 16.60 -6.87 17.49
CA GLY A 187 16.54 -7.08 18.95
C GLY A 187 15.18 -6.79 19.59
N MET A 188 14.22 -6.20 18.88
CA MET A 188 12.88 -5.84 19.39
C MET A 188 11.85 -6.95 19.12
N GLU A 189 10.78 -6.98 19.92
CA GLU A 189 9.65 -7.89 19.66
C GLU A 189 9.02 -7.59 18.30
N GLU A 190 8.94 -8.62 17.44
CA GLU A 190 8.52 -8.54 16.03
C GLU A 190 9.38 -7.62 15.16
N GLY A 191 10.56 -7.20 15.63
CA GLY A 191 11.39 -6.23 14.91
C GLY A 191 12.00 -6.77 13.62
N GLU A 192 12.24 -8.08 13.54
CA GLU A 192 12.66 -8.77 12.31
C GLU A 192 11.69 -8.54 11.12
N PHE A 193 10.40 -8.33 11.40
CA PHE A 193 9.43 -7.99 10.37
C PHE A 193 9.70 -6.61 9.76
N TYR A 194 10.15 -5.64 10.56
CA TYR A 194 10.42 -4.27 10.10
C TYR A 194 11.77 -4.18 9.39
N SER A 195 12.83 -4.75 9.98
CA SER A 195 14.16 -4.80 9.35
C SER A 195 14.14 -5.60 8.03
N GLY A 196 13.34 -6.67 7.96
CA GLY A 196 13.14 -7.46 6.75
C GLY A 196 12.59 -6.64 5.59
N GLN A 197 11.69 -5.69 5.84
CA GLN A 197 11.15 -4.82 4.80
C GLN A 197 12.22 -3.89 4.21
N VAL A 198 13.11 -3.35 5.05
CA VAL A 198 14.22 -2.50 4.61
C VAL A 198 15.20 -3.31 3.78
N ARG A 199 15.60 -4.49 4.27
CA ARG A 199 16.52 -5.39 3.57
C ARG A 199 15.97 -5.84 2.21
N SER A 200 14.69 -6.19 2.14
CA SER A 200 14.03 -6.56 0.88
C SER A 200 14.04 -5.39 -0.12
N ALA A 201 13.76 -4.17 0.33
CA ALA A 201 13.81 -2.99 -0.53
C ALA A 201 15.23 -2.70 -1.03
N MET A 202 16.24 -2.77 -0.17
CA MET A 202 17.65 -2.62 -0.56
C MET A 202 18.09 -3.68 -1.58
N ALA A 203 17.62 -4.92 -1.44
CA ALA A 203 17.93 -5.98 -2.40
C ALA A 203 17.35 -5.71 -3.80
N VAL A 204 16.28 -4.92 -3.89
CA VAL A 204 15.60 -4.60 -5.16
C VAL A 204 16.11 -3.29 -5.77
N TYR A 205 16.28 -2.25 -4.95
CA TYR A 205 16.63 -0.91 -5.42
C TYR A 205 18.10 -0.53 -5.22
N GLY A 206 18.86 -1.34 -4.50
CA GLY A 206 20.23 -1.04 -4.11
C GLY A 206 20.30 -0.09 -2.90
N THR A 207 21.49 0.46 -2.67
CA THR A 207 21.73 1.59 -1.77
C THR A 207 22.14 2.81 -2.60
N GLY A 208 21.88 4.01 -2.08
CA GLY A 208 22.21 5.27 -2.75
C GLY A 208 23.70 5.56 -2.89
#